data_AF-A0A534M6B3-F1
#
_entry.id   AF-A0A534M6B3-F1
#
_cell.length_a   1.000
_cell.length_b   1.000
_cell.length_c   1.000
_cell.angle_alpha   90.00
_cell.angle_beta   90.00
_cell.angle_gamma   90.00
#
_symmetry.space_group_name_H-M   'P 1'
#
loop_
_entity.id
_entity.type
_entity.pdbx_description
1 polymer ?
#
loop_
_entity_poly.entity_id
_entity_poly.type
_entity_poly.pdbx_seq_one_letter_code
_entity_poly.pdbx_strand_id
1 'polypeptide(L)'
;MIPGPKTPMQVAKQTGLHLPHVSRTLGQLLRTDLVERVAGQRRGRLYAASTLGQAVFGGLAEERGDRVVAPMIRGAHLRNYHHWVSTQFTSTAADEILIGAGLDPTSLAADGWYPLRVALEALDRIEARFGDGTYETIRRMLRDETPNHSSIKRLLARVLPLSVLLELGPNAYSREFNHGRLEVEVEDHRALVRNYDWISSPARCAAWLGTYEGLLRALKRKGTVTKVGCMLHGDPSCGYQIDW
;
A
#
# COMPACT_ATOMS: atom_id res chain seq x y z
N MET A 1 20.18 9.23 19.83
CA MET A 1 21.62 9.25 19.50
C MET A 1 21.92 8.08 18.56
N ILE A 2 22.44 8.33 17.36
CA ILE A 2 22.85 7.27 16.43
C ILE A 2 24.19 6.70 16.93
N PRO A 3 24.28 5.39 17.23
CA PRO A 3 25.52 4.81 17.70
C PRO A 3 26.61 4.87 16.61
N GLY A 4 27.87 5.08 17.03
CA GLY A 4 29.02 5.08 16.13
C GLY A 4 29.20 3.76 15.36
N PRO A 5 30.13 3.71 14.38
CA PRO A 5 30.20 2.65 13.37
C PRO A 5 30.15 1.23 13.95
N LYS A 6 29.32 0.36 13.36
CA LYS A 6 29.12 -1.03 13.82
C LYS A 6 29.35 -2.05 12.72
N THR A 7 29.81 -3.23 13.13
CA THR A 7 29.82 -4.43 12.27
C THR A 7 28.43 -5.04 12.18
N PRO A 8 28.10 -5.80 11.11
CA PRO A 8 26.83 -6.53 11.02
C PRO A 8 26.55 -7.44 12.22
N MET A 9 27.59 -8.05 12.81
CA MET A 9 27.45 -8.88 14.01
C MET A 9 27.05 -8.07 15.24
N GLN A 10 27.64 -6.88 15.42
CA GLN A 10 27.27 -5.99 16.52
C GLN A 10 25.83 -5.49 16.36
N VAL A 11 25.42 -5.14 15.13
CA VAL A 11 24.04 -4.72 14.83
C VAL A 11 23.07 -5.87 15.10
N ALA A 12 23.38 -7.10 14.66
CA ALA A 12 22.58 -8.29 14.95
C ALA A 12 22.40 -8.52 16.46
N LYS A 13 23.49 -8.45 17.22
CA LYS A 13 23.45 -8.60 18.69
C LYS A 13 22.61 -7.52 19.37
N GLN A 14 22.69 -6.28 18.90
CA GLN A 14 21.96 -5.15 19.50
C GLN A 14 20.47 -5.14 19.13
N THR A 15 20.12 -5.61 17.93
CA THR A 15 18.73 -5.59 17.42
C THR A 15 17.99 -6.90 17.67
N GLY A 16 18.68 -7.98 18.06
CA GLY A 16 18.11 -9.33 18.14
C GLY A 16 17.83 -9.96 16.77
N LEU A 17 18.21 -9.31 15.66
CA LEU A 17 17.97 -9.80 14.32
C LEU A 17 19.02 -10.83 13.89
N HIS A 18 18.61 -11.83 13.11
CA HIS A 18 19.53 -12.78 12.51
C HIS A 18 20.51 -12.09 11.54
N LEU A 19 21.78 -12.49 11.61
CA LEU A 19 22.88 -11.91 10.82
C LEU A 19 22.63 -11.85 9.30
N PRO A 20 22.01 -12.85 8.64
CA PRO A 20 21.67 -12.76 7.23
C PRO A 20 20.68 -11.63 6.91
N HIS A 21 19.68 -11.39 7.78
CA HIS A 21 18.74 -10.28 7.63
C HIS A 21 19.44 -8.95 7.79
N VAL A 22 20.26 -8.81 8.83
CA VAL A 22 21.07 -7.59 9.05
C VAL A 22 21.96 -7.28 7.85
N SER A 23 22.64 -8.31 7.30
CA SER A 23 23.52 -8.12 6.14
C SER A 23 22.75 -7.70 4.90
N ARG A 24 21.57 -8.27 4.66
CA ARG A 24 20.68 -7.91 3.54
C ARG A 24 20.17 -6.48 3.69
N THR A 25 19.69 -6.12 4.86
CA THR A 25 19.17 -4.78 5.17
C THR A 25 20.27 -3.72 5.07
N LEU A 26 21.47 -3.96 5.62
CA LEU A 26 22.60 -3.04 5.44
C LEU A 26 22.99 -2.88 3.97
N GLY A 27 22.88 -3.94 3.17
CA GLY A 27 23.06 -3.86 1.72
C GLY A 27 22.02 -3.01 1.01
N GLN A 28 20.76 -3.05 1.46
CA GLN A 28 19.67 -2.21 0.93
C GLN A 28 19.89 -0.75 1.33
N LEU A 29 20.12 -0.48 2.61
CA LEU A 29 20.33 0.87 3.14
C LEU A 29 21.55 1.55 2.51
N LEU A 30 22.59 0.79 2.18
CA LEU A 30 23.76 1.31 1.46
C LEU A 30 23.45 1.65 0.00
N ARG A 31 22.55 0.92 -0.67
CA ARG A 31 22.10 1.27 -2.03
C ARG A 31 21.22 2.51 -2.07
N THR A 32 20.54 2.81 -0.96
CA THR A 32 19.67 3.99 -0.83
C THR A 32 20.39 5.15 -0.14
N ASP A 33 21.71 5.08 0.02
CA ASP A 33 22.55 6.11 0.64
C ASP A 33 22.12 6.51 2.06
N LEU A 34 21.47 5.59 2.80
CA LEU A 34 21.08 5.80 4.20
C LEU A 34 22.15 5.32 5.18
N VAL A 35 23.05 4.46 4.71
CA VAL A 35 24.17 3.92 5.49
C VAL A 35 25.40 3.87 4.60
N GLU A 36 26.54 4.28 5.13
CA GLU A 36 27.83 4.24 4.46
C GLU A 36 28.76 3.20 5.06
N ARG A 37 29.75 2.77 4.26
CA ARG A 37 30.86 1.94 4.74
C ARG A 37 32.01 2.84 5.16
N VAL A 38 32.30 2.84 6.46
CA VAL A 38 33.34 3.70 7.02
C VAL A 38 34.70 2.98 7.05
N ALA A 39 34.72 1.64 7.07
CA ALA A 39 35.97 0.88 6.98
C ALA A 39 35.77 -0.60 6.56
N GLY A 40 36.84 -1.20 6.03
CA GLY A 40 36.99 -2.64 5.79
C GLY A 40 36.47 -3.15 4.43
N GLN A 41 37.19 -4.08 3.79
CA GLN A 41 36.81 -4.61 2.47
C GLN A 41 35.89 -5.86 2.54
N ARG A 42 36.09 -6.79 3.49
CA ARG A 42 35.36 -8.08 3.51
C ARG A 42 35.01 -8.61 4.91
N ARG A 43 35.98 -8.80 5.80
CA ARG A 43 35.79 -9.08 7.24
C ARG A 43 35.94 -7.78 8.02
N GLY A 44 35.09 -7.55 9.02
CA GLY A 44 35.14 -6.32 9.83
C GLY A 44 34.59 -5.07 9.15
N ARG A 45 33.66 -5.20 8.18
CA ARG A 45 32.98 -4.04 7.58
C ARG A 45 32.26 -3.24 8.65
N LEU A 46 32.58 -1.95 8.74
CA LEU A 46 31.94 -1.01 9.63
C LEU A 46 30.95 -0.16 8.84
N TYR A 47 29.72 -0.12 9.34
CA TYR A 47 28.63 0.65 8.78
C TYR A 47 28.27 1.78 9.74
N ALA A 48 28.02 2.97 9.21
CA ALA A 48 27.49 4.11 9.94
C ALA A 48 26.37 4.78 9.14
N ALA A 49 25.51 5.55 9.80
CA ALA A 49 24.54 6.37 9.09
C ALA A 49 25.27 7.46 8.30
N SER A 50 24.98 7.55 7.00
CA SER A 50 25.43 8.66 6.15
C SER A 50 24.78 9.98 6.59
N THR A 51 25.17 11.12 6.01
CA THR A 51 24.50 12.41 6.26
C THR A 51 22.99 12.33 5.98
N LEU A 52 22.58 11.70 4.87
CA LEU A 52 21.17 11.47 4.57
C LEU A 52 20.51 10.53 5.60
N GLY A 53 21.20 9.45 5.99
CA GLY A 53 20.72 8.54 7.02
C GLY A 53 20.53 9.22 8.38
N GLN A 54 21.43 10.14 8.75
CA GLN A 54 21.33 10.93 9.97
C GLN A 54 20.18 11.93 9.89
N ALA A 55 19.99 12.61 8.77
CA ALA A 55 18.85 13.50 8.56
C ALA A 55 17.51 12.76 8.58
N VAL A 56 17.43 11.59 7.92
CA VAL A 56 16.23 10.73 7.94
C VAL A 56 15.98 10.22 9.35
N PHE A 57 17.00 9.72 10.06
CA PHE A 57 16.84 9.29 11.44
C PHE A 57 16.45 10.44 12.36
N GLY A 58 17.04 11.63 12.20
CA GLY A 58 16.68 12.84 12.94
C GLY A 58 15.22 13.21 12.72
N GLY A 59 14.76 13.28 11.47
CA GLY A 59 13.33 13.50 11.16
C GLY A 59 12.40 12.42 11.73
N LEU A 60 12.84 11.15 11.74
CA LEU A 60 12.05 10.05 12.30
C LEU A 60 12.06 10.06 13.84
N ALA A 61 13.16 10.45 14.48
CA ALA A 61 13.35 10.35 15.93
C ALA A 61 12.99 11.63 16.69
N GLU A 62 13.22 12.80 16.10
CA GLU A 62 13.04 14.13 16.73
C GLU A 62 11.70 14.77 16.35
N GLU A 63 11.20 14.56 15.12
CA GLU A 63 9.92 15.17 14.69
C GLU A 63 8.73 14.21 14.77
N ARG A 64 8.98 12.88 14.78
CA ARG A 64 7.91 11.85 14.64
C ARG A 64 8.18 10.54 15.39
N GLY A 65 8.96 10.59 16.49
CA GLY A 65 9.45 9.42 17.23
C GLY A 65 8.39 8.37 17.61
N ASP A 66 7.13 8.78 17.76
CA ASP A 66 6.02 7.91 18.18
C ASP A 66 5.18 7.35 17.01
N ARG A 67 5.50 7.69 15.74
CA ARG A 67 4.62 7.47 14.58
C ARG A 67 5.29 6.97 13.30
N VAL A 68 6.44 6.30 13.36
CA VAL A 68 6.90 5.48 12.22
C VAL A 68 6.07 4.20 12.16
N VAL A 69 4.78 4.37 11.86
CA VAL A 69 3.87 3.27 11.60
C VAL A 69 4.17 2.81 10.18
N ALA A 70 4.68 1.60 10.04
CA ALA A 70 4.82 1.00 8.72
C ALA A 70 3.44 1.06 8.03
N PRO A 71 3.33 1.56 6.78
CA PRO A 71 2.07 1.56 6.07
C PRO A 71 1.51 0.14 5.98
N MET A 72 0.34 -0.09 6.56
CA MET A 72 -0.33 -1.39 6.60
C MET A 72 -1.68 -1.32 5.89
N ILE A 73 -2.08 -2.48 5.40
CA ILE A 73 -3.36 -2.73 4.74
C ILE A 73 -4.01 -3.96 5.39
N ARG A 74 -5.34 -3.99 5.43
CA ARG A 74 -6.07 -5.20 5.87
C ARG A 74 -5.87 -6.34 4.88
N GLY A 75 -5.76 -7.56 5.42
CA GLY A 75 -5.61 -8.78 4.62
C GLY A 75 -6.79 -9.07 3.70
N ALA A 76 -7.96 -8.46 3.95
CA ALA A 76 -9.12 -8.51 3.06
C ALA A 76 -8.77 -8.10 1.62
N HIS A 77 -7.92 -7.10 1.43
CA HIS A 77 -7.47 -6.71 0.09
C HIS A 77 -6.71 -7.82 -0.63
N LEU A 78 -5.75 -8.44 0.05
CA LEU A 78 -4.94 -9.55 -0.49
C LEU A 78 -5.81 -10.78 -0.78
N ARG A 79 -6.81 -11.05 0.07
CA ARG A 79 -7.80 -12.12 -0.17
C ARG A 79 -8.67 -11.84 -1.38
N ASN A 80 -9.08 -10.60 -1.58
CA ASN A 80 -9.85 -10.20 -2.75
C ASN A 80 -9.03 -10.33 -4.03
N TYR A 81 -7.73 -9.96 -4.00
CA TYR A 81 -6.84 -10.17 -5.14
C TYR A 81 -6.71 -11.66 -5.47
N HIS A 82 -6.49 -12.49 -4.44
CA HIS A 82 -6.42 -13.94 -4.58
C HIS A 82 -7.73 -14.52 -5.14
N HIS A 83 -8.87 -14.12 -4.58
CA HIS A 83 -10.18 -14.56 -5.03
C HIS A 83 -10.40 -14.25 -6.52
N TRP A 84 -10.18 -13.00 -6.92
CA TRP A 84 -10.39 -12.59 -8.30
C TRP A 84 -9.46 -13.34 -9.27
N VAL A 85 -8.17 -13.46 -8.95
CA VAL A 85 -7.22 -14.22 -9.78
C VAL A 85 -7.62 -15.70 -9.84
N SER A 86 -8.07 -16.28 -8.74
CA SER A 86 -8.53 -17.67 -8.71
C SER A 86 -9.79 -17.90 -9.55
N THR A 87 -10.70 -16.93 -9.59
CA THR A 87 -11.94 -17.02 -10.36
C THR A 87 -11.73 -16.76 -11.85
N GLN A 88 -10.86 -15.82 -12.22
CA GLN A 88 -10.60 -15.47 -13.62
C GLN A 88 -9.57 -16.39 -14.29
N PHE A 89 -8.65 -16.96 -13.50
CA PHE A 89 -7.56 -17.80 -13.99
C PHE A 89 -7.56 -19.13 -13.25
N THR A 90 -6.68 -19.31 -12.26
CA THR A 90 -6.57 -20.54 -11.47
C THR A 90 -6.17 -20.25 -10.03
N SER A 91 -6.56 -21.14 -9.11
CA SER A 91 -6.15 -21.05 -7.70
C SER A 91 -4.63 -21.15 -7.54
N THR A 92 -3.97 -22.04 -8.30
CA THR A 92 -2.50 -22.15 -8.32
C THR A 92 -1.84 -20.83 -8.68
N ALA A 93 -2.35 -20.13 -9.69
CA ALA A 93 -1.77 -18.85 -10.08
C ALA A 93 -2.01 -17.78 -9.01
N ALA A 94 -3.17 -17.79 -8.34
CA ALA A 94 -3.44 -16.89 -7.22
C ALA A 94 -2.49 -17.15 -6.03
N ASP A 95 -2.21 -18.41 -5.71
CA ASP A 95 -1.26 -18.79 -4.66
C ASP A 95 0.17 -18.32 -5.01
N GLU A 96 0.60 -18.52 -6.26
CA GLU A 96 1.91 -18.09 -6.75
C GLU A 96 2.12 -16.57 -6.63
N ILE A 97 1.06 -15.76 -6.82
CA ILE A 97 1.11 -14.30 -6.62
C ILE A 97 1.41 -13.97 -5.15
N LEU A 98 0.66 -14.56 -4.22
CA LEU A 98 0.85 -14.29 -2.78
C LEU A 98 2.20 -14.81 -2.27
N ILE A 99 2.59 -16.03 -2.66
CA ILE A 99 3.89 -16.62 -2.34
C ILE A 99 5.02 -15.73 -2.88
N GLY A 100 4.89 -15.27 -4.12
CA GLY A 100 5.83 -14.34 -4.73
C GLY A 100 5.96 -13.02 -3.98
N ALA A 101 4.87 -12.53 -3.39
CA ALA A 101 4.87 -11.34 -2.53
C ALA A 101 5.37 -11.61 -1.09
N GLY A 102 5.71 -12.86 -0.76
CA GLY A 102 6.21 -13.27 0.55
C GLY A 102 5.12 -13.59 1.57
N LEU A 103 3.94 -13.99 1.12
CA LEU A 103 2.81 -14.42 1.95
C LEU A 103 2.50 -15.89 1.76
N ASP A 104 2.02 -16.51 2.82
CA ASP A 104 1.41 -17.84 2.76
C ASP A 104 -0.11 -17.69 2.56
N PRO A 105 -0.67 -18.19 1.44
CA PRO A 105 -2.11 -18.11 1.17
C PRO A 105 -2.98 -18.76 2.25
N THR A 106 -2.47 -19.78 2.94
CA THR A 106 -3.25 -20.58 3.90
C THR A 106 -3.42 -19.92 5.26
N SER A 107 -2.57 -18.93 5.57
CA SER A 107 -2.57 -18.20 6.85
C SER A 107 -3.03 -16.74 6.72
N LEU A 108 -3.57 -16.35 5.56
CA LEU A 108 -4.01 -14.98 5.28
C LEU A 108 -5.35 -14.64 5.99
N ALA A 109 -5.27 -13.93 7.10
CA ALA A 109 -6.43 -13.43 7.85
C ALA A 109 -6.99 -12.15 7.22
N ALA A 110 -8.32 -12.06 7.04
CA ALA A 110 -8.96 -10.91 6.40
C ALA A 110 -8.82 -9.62 7.22
N ASP A 111 -8.90 -9.72 8.54
CA ASP A 111 -8.75 -8.63 9.51
C ASP A 111 -7.29 -8.41 9.95
N GLY A 112 -6.36 -9.26 9.53
CA GLY A 112 -4.93 -9.10 9.80
C GLY A 112 -4.35 -7.84 9.17
N TRP A 113 -3.32 -7.28 9.79
CA TRP A 113 -2.55 -6.15 9.24
C TRP A 113 -1.32 -6.67 8.51
N TYR A 114 -1.17 -6.28 7.25
CA TYR A 114 -0.03 -6.65 6.40
C TYR A 114 0.68 -5.41 5.88
N PRO A 115 2.01 -5.43 5.71
CA PRO A 115 2.72 -4.29 5.14
C PRO A 115 2.21 -3.96 3.74
N LEU A 116 1.90 -2.69 3.47
CA LEU A 116 1.35 -2.24 2.19
C LEU A 116 2.24 -2.66 1.01
N ARG A 117 3.57 -2.64 1.18
CA ARG A 117 4.53 -3.06 0.14
C ARG A 117 4.21 -4.44 -0.43
N VAL A 118 3.66 -5.35 0.39
CA VAL A 118 3.31 -6.71 -0.02
C VAL A 118 2.09 -6.68 -0.94
N ALA A 119 1.11 -5.84 -0.64
CA ALA A 119 -0.03 -5.64 -1.54
C ALA A 119 0.39 -4.95 -2.84
N LEU A 120 1.32 -3.99 -2.81
CA LEU A 120 1.86 -3.37 -4.04
C LEU A 120 2.60 -4.40 -4.90
N GLU A 121 3.47 -5.20 -4.29
CA GLU A 121 4.17 -6.29 -4.97
C GLU A 121 3.18 -7.31 -5.59
N ALA A 122 2.12 -7.66 -4.87
CA ALA A 122 1.08 -8.54 -5.41
C ALA A 122 0.36 -7.91 -6.62
N LEU A 123 0.03 -6.61 -6.57
CA LEU A 123 -0.57 -5.90 -7.71
C LEU A 123 0.39 -5.87 -8.90
N ASP A 124 1.66 -5.56 -8.69
CA ASP A 124 2.67 -5.51 -9.76
C ASP A 124 2.88 -6.89 -10.39
N ARG A 125 2.83 -7.97 -9.60
CA ARG A 125 2.89 -9.36 -10.11
C ARG A 125 1.65 -9.74 -10.91
N ILE A 126 0.47 -9.31 -10.49
CA ILE A 126 -0.77 -9.54 -11.24
C ILE A 126 -0.71 -8.82 -12.58
N GLU A 127 -0.29 -7.55 -12.58
CA GLU A 127 -0.15 -6.79 -13.83
C GLU A 127 0.92 -7.41 -14.74
N ALA A 128 2.09 -7.77 -14.21
CA ALA A 128 3.16 -8.37 -14.99
C ALA A 128 2.77 -9.71 -15.62
N ARG A 129 1.87 -10.48 -15.00
CA ARG A 129 1.47 -11.81 -15.47
C ARG A 129 0.21 -11.82 -16.32
N PHE A 130 -0.76 -10.95 -16.01
CA PHE A 130 -2.11 -10.98 -16.59
C PHE A 130 -2.54 -9.65 -17.20
N GLY A 131 -1.73 -8.61 -17.04
CA GLY A 131 -1.96 -7.29 -17.61
C GLY A 131 -1.19 -7.07 -18.90
N ASP A 132 -1.36 -5.88 -19.45
CA ASP A 132 -0.73 -5.38 -20.67
C ASP A 132 0.07 -4.09 -20.44
N GLY A 133 0.23 -3.68 -19.18
CA GLY A 133 0.91 -2.46 -18.77
C GLY A 133 0.00 -1.24 -18.68
N THR A 134 -1.28 -1.35 -19.08
CA THR A 134 -2.27 -0.26 -18.92
C THR A 134 -2.86 -0.21 -17.52
N TYR A 135 -2.65 -1.26 -16.70
CA TYR A 135 -3.27 -1.46 -15.39
C TYR A 135 -4.79 -1.62 -15.42
N GLU A 136 -5.41 -1.82 -16.60
CA GLU A 136 -6.85 -2.09 -16.69
C GLU A 136 -7.21 -3.44 -16.03
N THR A 137 -6.31 -4.44 -16.04
CA THR A 137 -6.50 -5.69 -15.29
C THR A 137 -6.66 -5.41 -13.80
N ILE A 138 -5.83 -4.54 -13.22
CA ILE A 138 -5.94 -4.12 -11.83
C ILE A 138 -7.21 -3.32 -11.57
N ARG A 139 -7.54 -2.36 -12.45
CA ARG A 139 -8.78 -1.56 -12.33
C ARG A 139 -10.02 -2.46 -12.35
N ARG A 140 -10.10 -3.41 -13.29
CA ARG A 140 -11.20 -4.37 -13.40
C ARG A 140 -11.29 -5.26 -12.16
N MET A 141 -10.16 -5.80 -11.70
CA MET A 141 -10.12 -6.61 -10.49
C MET A 141 -10.76 -5.87 -9.30
N LEU A 142 -10.31 -4.65 -9.02
CA LEU A 142 -10.86 -3.91 -7.89
C LEU A 142 -12.31 -3.48 -8.10
N ARG A 143 -12.72 -3.21 -9.34
CA ARG A 143 -14.13 -2.92 -9.68
C ARG A 143 -15.04 -4.08 -9.34
N ASP A 144 -14.63 -5.31 -9.66
CA ASP A 144 -15.42 -6.51 -9.40
C ASP A 144 -15.38 -6.91 -7.91
N GLU A 145 -14.23 -6.72 -7.25
CA GLU A 145 -14.03 -7.08 -5.84
C GLU A 145 -14.49 -6.00 -4.84
N THR A 146 -14.88 -4.82 -5.31
CA THR A 146 -15.33 -3.72 -4.44
C THR A 146 -16.37 -4.17 -3.40
N PRO A 147 -17.44 -4.89 -3.78
CA PRO A 147 -18.47 -5.30 -2.84
C PRO A 147 -17.97 -6.31 -1.80
N ASN A 148 -16.79 -6.93 -1.98
CA ASN A 148 -16.25 -7.93 -1.05
C ASN A 148 -15.57 -7.31 0.19
N HIS A 149 -15.23 -6.01 0.16
CA HIS A 149 -14.64 -5.32 1.31
C HIS A 149 -15.65 -5.11 2.43
N SER A 150 -15.31 -5.54 3.65
CA SER A 150 -16.22 -5.46 4.80
C SER A 150 -16.63 -4.02 5.16
N SER A 151 -15.70 -3.07 5.04
CA SER A 151 -15.97 -1.64 5.24
C SER A 151 -17.00 -1.10 4.25
N ILE A 152 -16.93 -1.52 2.98
CA ILE A 152 -17.86 -1.14 1.92
C ILE A 152 -19.21 -1.84 2.12
N LYS A 153 -19.25 -3.15 2.40
CA LYS A 153 -20.49 -3.88 2.73
C LYS A 153 -21.26 -3.19 3.85
N ARG A 154 -20.57 -2.78 4.91
CA ARG A 154 -21.18 -2.08 6.04
C ARG A 154 -21.76 -0.71 5.65
N LEU A 155 -21.12 0.02 4.74
CA LEU A 155 -21.66 1.27 4.22
C LEU A 155 -22.90 1.03 3.35
N LEU A 156 -22.81 0.08 2.41
CA LEU A 156 -23.91 -0.26 1.51
C LEU A 156 -25.15 -0.75 2.25
N ALA A 157 -24.98 -1.49 3.35
CA ALA A 157 -26.10 -1.97 4.18
C ALA A 157 -26.93 -0.86 4.84
N ARG A 158 -26.43 0.39 4.89
CA ARG A 158 -27.14 1.51 5.54
C ARG A 158 -28.21 2.15 4.66
N VAL A 159 -28.29 1.81 3.37
CA VAL A 159 -29.30 2.34 2.42
C VAL A 159 -29.33 3.89 2.43
N LEU A 160 -28.15 4.52 2.51
CA LEU A 160 -28.01 5.97 2.52
C LEU A 160 -27.84 6.53 1.09
N PRO A 161 -28.13 7.82 0.86
CA PRO A 161 -27.78 8.49 -0.40
C PRO A 161 -26.27 8.36 -0.72
N LEU A 162 -25.92 8.29 -2.01
CA LEU A 162 -24.52 8.14 -2.45
C LEU A 162 -23.62 9.25 -1.90
N SER A 163 -24.10 10.50 -1.88
CA SER A 163 -23.39 11.63 -1.28
C SER A 163 -22.96 11.34 0.16
N VAL A 164 -23.89 10.89 1.00
CA VAL A 164 -23.62 10.53 2.40
C VAL A 164 -22.67 9.33 2.50
N LEU A 165 -22.80 8.33 1.62
CA LEU A 165 -21.87 7.20 1.60
C LEU A 165 -20.44 7.63 1.27
N LEU A 166 -20.27 8.58 0.35
CA LEU A 166 -18.98 9.14 -0.04
C LEU A 166 -18.38 9.97 1.10
N GLU A 167 -19.16 10.82 1.77
CA GLU A 167 -18.72 11.55 2.97
C GLU A 167 -18.29 10.63 4.11
N LEU A 168 -18.84 9.43 4.21
CA LEU A 168 -18.42 8.39 5.16
C LEU A 168 -17.19 7.60 4.70
N GLY A 169 -16.73 7.80 3.47
CA GLY A 169 -15.57 7.15 2.86
C GLY A 169 -14.29 7.21 3.71
N PRO A 170 -13.91 8.37 4.30
CA PRO A 170 -12.73 8.46 5.18
C PRO A 170 -12.78 7.51 6.38
N ASN A 171 -13.97 7.25 6.93
CA ASN A 171 -14.15 6.29 8.03
C ASN A 171 -14.06 4.82 7.58
N ALA A 172 -14.38 4.53 6.32
CA ALA A 172 -14.11 3.23 5.73
C ALA A 172 -12.61 3.05 5.47
N TYR A 173 -11.97 4.07 4.91
CA TYR A 173 -10.53 4.07 4.62
C TYR A 173 -9.69 3.78 5.87
N SER A 174 -9.94 4.47 6.99
CA SER A 174 -9.19 4.31 8.24
C SER A 174 -9.33 2.94 8.91
N ARG A 175 -10.26 2.11 8.45
CA ARG A 175 -10.39 0.71 8.89
C ARG A 175 -9.59 -0.26 8.03
N GLU A 176 -9.37 0.09 6.77
CA GLU A 176 -8.63 -0.72 5.80
C GLU A 176 -7.13 -0.37 5.76
N PHE A 177 -6.77 0.86 6.14
CA PHE A 177 -5.41 1.38 6.13
C PHE A 177 -5.08 2.08 7.44
N ASN A 178 -3.83 1.98 7.90
CA ASN A 178 -3.34 2.70 9.08
C ASN A 178 -2.50 3.95 8.72
N HIS A 179 -2.45 4.29 7.44
CA HIS A 179 -1.63 5.35 6.86
C HIS A 179 -2.42 6.07 5.78
N GLY A 180 -1.91 7.24 5.38
CA GLY A 180 -2.58 8.10 4.40
C GLY A 180 -3.81 8.78 4.99
N ARG A 181 -4.28 9.79 4.26
CA ARG A 181 -5.49 10.53 4.61
C ARG A 181 -6.37 10.62 3.37
N LEU A 182 -7.63 10.21 3.53
CA LEU A 182 -8.66 10.35 2.52
C LEU A 182 -9.54 11.54 2.87
N GLU A 183 -9.67 12.47 1.94
CA GLU A 183 -10.61 13.58 2.02
C GLU A 183 -11.63 13.46 0.89
N VAL A 184 -12.87 13.81 1.19
CA VAL A 184 -13.98 13.75 0.24
C VAL A 184 -14.74 15.06 0.31
N GLU A 185 -14.83 15.74 -0.82
CA GLU A 185 -15.70 16.89 -1.02
C GLU A 185 -16.85 16.44 -1.92
N VAL A 186 -18.08 16.60 -1.45
CA VAL A 186 -19.29 16.27 -2.21
C VAL A 186 -20.00 17.56 -2.61
N GLU A 187 -20.34 17.65 -3.90
CA GLU A 187 -21.10 18.74 -4.48
C GLU A 187 -22.19 18.15 -5.36
N ASP A 188 -23.45 18.28 -4.96
CA ASP A 188 -24.63 17.84 -5.72
C ASP A 188 -24.48 16.43 -6.35
N HIS A 189 -24.14 16.36 -7.65
CA HIS A 189 -23.97 15.16 -8.47
C HIS A 189 -22.51 14.76 -8.73
N ARG A 190 -21.60 15.30 -7.93
CA ARG A 190 -20.15 15.12 -8.06
C ARG A 190 -19.50 14.94 -6.69
N ALA A 191 -18.42 14.18 -6.64
CA ALA A 191 -17.51 14.16 -5.52
C ALA A 191 -16.06 14.21 -5.98
N LEU A 192 -15.24 14.93 -5.24
CA LEU A 192 -13.80 14.94 -5.38
C LEU A 192 -13.17 14.25 -4.20
N VAL A 193 -12.51 13.14 -4.47
CA VAL A 193 -11.84 12.30 -3.48
C VAL A 193 -10.34 12.47 -3.59
N ARG A 194 -9.67 12.88 -2.52
CA ARG A 194 -8.23 13.13 -2.50
C ARG A 194 -7.52 12.25 -1.48
N ASN A 195 -6.49 11.54 -1.93
CA ASN A 195 -5.60 10.74 -1.09
C ASN A 195 -4.29 11.49 -0.87
N TYR A 196 -4.00 11.83 0.38
CA TYR A 196 -2.78 12.48 0.86
C TYR A 196 -1.90 11.50 1.62
N ASP A 197 -0.61 11.84 1.74
CA ASP A 197 0.34 11.18 2.66
C ASP A 197 0.39 9.65 2.51
N TRP A 198 0.16 9.16 1.30
CA TRP A 198 0.03 7.74 0.99
C TRP A 198 1.03 7.30 -0.08
N ILE A 199 1.39 6.01 -0.08
CA ILE A 199 2.32 5.46 -1.08
C ILE A 199 1.57 5.19 -2.38
N SER A 200 1.79 6.02 -3.41
CA SER A 200 1.17 5.84 -4.72
C SER A 200 1.99 4.93 -5.63
N SER A 201 1.32 4.22 -6.55
CA SER A 201 1.90 3.54 -7.71
C SER A 201 0.88 3.55 -8.85
N PRO A 202 1.27 3.31 -10.12
CA PRO A 202 0.30 3.20 -11.21
C PRO A 202 -0.76 2.12 -10.95
N ALA A 203 -0.34 0.94 -10.49
CA ALA A 203 -1.25 -0.14 -10.10
C ALA A 203 -2.20 0.27 -8.96
N ARG A 204 -1.68 0.94 -7.92
CA ARG A 204 -2.52 1.45 -6.83
C ARG A 204 -3.49 2.52 -7.34
N CYS A 205 -3.09 3.37 -8.28
CA CYS A 205 -3.97 4.37 -8.85
C CYS A 205 -5.14 3.74 -9.61
N ALA A 206 -4.86 2.70 -10.41
CA ALA A 206 -5.85 1.91 -11.13
C ALA A 206 -6.78 1.15 -10.18
N ALA A 207 -6.23 0.57 -9.10
CA ALA A 207 -7.00 -0.10 -8.06
C ALA A 207 -8.07 0.83 -7.43
N TRP A 208 -7.72 2.09 -7.16
CA TRP A 208 -8.67 3.07 -6.62
C TRP A 208 -9.72 3.55 -7.63
N LEU A 209 -9.35 3.74 -8.90
CA LEU A 209 -10.34 3.96 -9.97
C LEU A 209 -11.36 2.82 -10.00
N GLY A 210 -10.87 1.58 -10.04
CA GLY A 210 -11.70 0.38 -10.00
C GLY A 210 -12.62 0.36 -8.78
N THR A 211 -12.09 0.70 -7.60
CA THR A 211 -12.86 0.69 -6.35
C THR A 211 -14.07 1.65 -6.40
N TYR A 212 -13.89 2.88 -6.89
CA TYR A 212 -14.99 3.83 -7.01
C TYR A 212 -16.00 3.43 -8.10
N GLU A 213 -15.54 2.87 -9.21
CA GLU A 213 -16.43 2.34 -10.25
C GLU A 213 -17.26 1.15 -9.74
N GLY A 214 -16.63 0.26 -8.97
CA GLY A 214 -17.29 -0.87 -8.35
C GLY A 214 -18.35 -0.42 -7.34
N LEU A 215 -18.10 0.69 -6.63
CA LEU A 215 -19.07 1.28 -5.71
C LEU A 215 -20.32 1.78 -6.45
N LEU A 216 -20.14 2.55 -7.53
CA LEU A 216 -21.25 3.01 -8.37
C LEU A 216 -22.06 1.82 -8.93
N ARG A 217 -21.34 0.79 -9.41
CA ARG A 217 -21.95 -0.44 -9.93
C ARG A 217 -22.77 -1.18 -8.87
N ALA A 218 -22.23 -1.32 -7.66
CA ALA A 218 -22.92 -1.97 -6.55
C ALA A 218 -24.21 -1.25 -6.15
N LEU A 219 -24.21 0.08 -6.25
CA LEU A 219 -25.37 0.93 -5.99
C LEU A 219 -26.32 1.07 -7.18
N LYS A 220 -26.03 0.39 -8.31
CA LYS A 220 -26.76 0.51 -9.59
C LYS A 220 -26.90 1.96 -10.05
N ARG A 221 -25.88 2.78 -9.80
CA ARG A 221 -25.81 4.19 -10.22
C ARG A 221 -25.02 4.30 -11.52
N LYS A 222 -25.55 5.08 -12.45
CA LYS A 222 -24.78 5.52 -13.62
C LYS A 222 -23.83 6.62 -13.16
N GLY A 223 -22.64 6.67 -13.73
CA GLY A 223 -21.65 7.66 -13.37
C GLY A 223 -20.29 7.38 -13.96
N THR A 224 -19.37 8.32 -13.80
CA THR A 224 -17.99 8.23 -14.28
C THR A 224 -17.01 8.45 -13.15
N VAL A 225 -15.86 7.77 -13.22
CA VAL A 225 -14.74 8.00 -12.31
C VAL A 225 -13.51 8.37 -13.12
N THR A 226 -12.94 9.54 -12.82
CA THR A 226 -11.78 10.08 -13.54
C THR A 226 -10.69 10.44 -12.54
N LYS A 227 -9.44 10.09 -12.85
CA LYS A 227 -8.29 10.56 -12.07
C LYS A 227 -7.98 12.00 -12.46
N VAL A 228 -8.02 12.92 -11.50
CA VAL A 228 -7.83 14.37 -11.72
C VAL A 228 -6.56 14.92 -11.05
N GLY A 229 -5.86 14.10 -10.27
CA GLY A 229 -4.55 14.45 -9.70
C GLY A 229 -3.70 13.20 -9.40
N CYS A 230 -2.38 13.34 -9.49
CA CYS A 230 -1.42 12.26 -9.28
C CYS A 230 -0.13 12.72 -8.59
N MET A 231 0.13 12.20 -7.40
CA MET A 231 1.40 12.43 -6.69
C MET A 231 2.63 11.96 -7.47
N LEU A 232 2.48 10.99 -8.37
CA LEU A 232 3.58 10.53 -9.22
C LEU A 232 3.98 11.58 -10.28
N HIS A 233 3.12 12.56 -10.54
CA HIS A 233 3.37 13.68 -11.46
C HIS A 233 3.60 15.01 -10.72
N GLY A 234 3.81 14.96 -9.39
CA GLY A 234 4.12 16.15 -8.57
C GLY A 234 2.91 16.82 -7.92
N ASP A 235 1.68 16.33 -8.12
CA ASP A 235 0.52 16.88 -7.41
C ASP A 235 0.59 16.58 -5.90
N PRO A 236 0.01 17.44 -5.05
CA PRO A 236 0.03 17.24 -3.59
C PRO A 236 -0.78 16.02 -3.13
N SER A 237 -1.65 15.47 -3.98
CA SER A 237 -2.50 14.33 -3.68
C SER A 237 -2.86 13.53 -4.93
N CYS A 238 -3.30 12.29 -4.74
CA CYS A 238 -3.99 11.55 -5.78
C CYS A 238 -5.49 11.86 -5.72
N GLY A 239 -5.98 12.62 -6.70
CA GLY A 239 -7.37 13.05 -6.82
C GLY A 239 -8.18 12.17 -7.78
N TYR A 240 -9.42 11.87 -7.40
CA TYR A 240 -10.39 11.13 -8.19
C TYR A 240 -11.74 11.86 -8.16
N GLN A 241 -12.26 12.21 -9.33
CA GLN A 241 -13.60 12.76 -9.48
C GLN A 241 -14.59 11.64 -9.77
N ILE A 242 -15.71 11.66 -9.08
CA ILE A 242 -16.85 10.75 -9.26
C ILE A 242 -18.05 11.62 -9.64
N ASP A 243 -18.68 11.36 -10.78
CA ASP A 243 -19.88 12.07 -11.23
C ASP A 243 -21.04 11.06 -11.37
N TRP A 244 -22.27 11.37 -10.92
CA TRP A 244 -23.42 10.45 -10.94
C TRP A 244 -24.80 11.09 -11.17
#